data_AF-A0A3P2A7J8-F1
#
_entry.id   AF-A0A3P2A7J8-F1
#
_cell.length_a   1.000
_cell.length_b   1.000
_cell.length_c   1.000
_cell.angle_alpha   90.00
_cell.angle_beta   90.00
_cell.angle_gamma   90.00
#
_symmetry.space_group_name_H-M   'P 1'
#
loop_
_entity.id
_entity.type
_entity.pdbx_description
1 polymer ?
#
loop_
_entity_poly.entity_id
_entity_poly.type
_entity_poly.pdbx_seq_one_letter_code
_entity_poly.pdbx_strand_id
1 'polypeptide(L)'
;EGSESYLEVTYQFPALPADIKKISKVEVNGILPPELGQQAIVSTTGLTVGSEYDIKKLAWVDANGKELEAGELFQENQTYTIIIDLAAKDGYQFEESANMYGKVNHKPAESLTPLHDNKSNHLSYTFPKLGNLTPPADFLDVKASDWFYPNVQYVVSRGIMNGVGNNMFDPNGKMTRAMIVTMVYRIDGALSVSGSQDFKDNIEGQWFTDAVRWTYQKELAADFLG
;
A
#
# COMPACT_ATOMS: atom_id res chain seq x y z
N GLU A 1 -13.81 -19.50 -43.79
CA GLU A 1 -12.97 -18.68 -42.90
C GLU A 1 -13.55 -17.28 -42.86
N GLY A 2 -14.01 -16.82 -41.70
CA GLY A 2 -14.55 -15.48 -41.52
C GLY A 2 -13.45 -14.55 -41.04
N SER A 3 -13.08 -13.55 -41.84
CA SER A 3 -12.19 -12.49 -41.40
C SER A 3 -12.99 -11.48 -40.60
N GLU A 4 -12.84 -11.47 -39.28
CA GLU A 4 -13.29 -10.33 -38.48
C GLU A 4 -12.42 -9.12 -38.82
N SER A 5 -13.07 -8.06 -39.31
CA SER A 5 -12.44 -6.78 -39.56
C SER A 5 -12.58 -5.94 -38.30
N TYR A 6 -11.46 -5.59 -37.65
CA TYR A 6 -11.46 -4.67 -36.52
C TYR A 6 -11.27 -3.23 -37.00
N LEU A 7 -11.99 -2.29 -36.39
CA LEU A 7 -11.77 -0.86 -36.54
C LEU A 7 -10.56 -0.46 -35.70
N GLU A 8 -9.44 -0.15 -36.36
CA GLU A 8 -8.28 0.44 -35.70
C GLU A 8 -8.51 1.96 -35.56
N VAL A 9 -8.98 2.39 -34.39
CA VAL A 9 -9.15 3.82 -34.09
C VAL A 9 -7.81 4.36 -33.62
N THR A 10 -7.03 4.90 -34.56
CA THR A 10 -5.80 5.64 -34.22
C THR A 10 -6.18 7.06 -33.81
N TYR A 11 -6.14 7.36 -32.51
CA TYR A 11 -6.31 8.73 -32.02
C TYR A 11 -4.96 9.46 -32.08
N GLN A 12 -4.85 10.47 -32.96
CA GLN A 12 -3.65 11.32 -33.08
C GLN A 12 -3.84 12.56 -32.20
N PHE A 13 -3.00 12.72 -31.19
CA PHE A 13 -3.02 13.90 -30.32
C PHE A 13 -2.44 15.12 -31.08
N PRO A 14 -3.05 16.31 -30.95
CA PRO A 14 -2.49 17.51 -31.56
C PRO A 14 -1.12 17.83 -30.96
N ALA A 15 -0.18 18.23 -31.83
CA ALA A 15 1.14 18.68 -31.42
C ALA A 15 1.04 19.90 -30.48
N LEU A 16 1.89 19.92 -29.45
CA LEU A 16 1.87 20.91 -28.38
C LEU A 16 2.21 22.33 -28.87
N PRO A 17 1.54 23.38 -28.37
CA PRO A 17 2.02 24.76 -28.52
C PRO A 17 3.41 24.93 -27.88
N ALA A 18 4.27 25.75 -28.51
CA ALA A 18 5.69 25.86 -28.16
C ALA A 18 5.99 26.33 -26.71
N ASP A 19 5.03 26.96 -26.04
CA ASP A 19 5.20 27.57 -24.71
C ASP A 19 4.67 26.72 -23.53
N ILE A 20 4.15 25.51 -23.80
CA ILE A 20 3.58 24.63 -22.77
C ILE A 20 4.71 23.83 -22.09
N LYS A 21 4.75 23.88 -20.74
CA LYS A 21 5.65 23.05 -19.94
C LYS A 21 5.12 21.62 -19.83
N LYS A 22 6.02 20.65 -19.92
CA LYS A 22 5.69 19.23 -19.86
C LYS A 22 5.85 18.65 -18.45
N ILE A 23 4.86 17.87 -18.02
CA ILE A 23 4.89 17.08 -16.78
C ILE A 23 5.23 15.64 -17.16
N SER A 24 6.48 15.23 -16.90
CA SER A 24 6.96 13.85 -17.10
C SER A 24 7.03 13.04 -15.80
N LYS A 25 6.90 13.71 -14.65
CA LYS A 25 6.92 13.05 -13.34
C LYS A 25 5.72 13.48 -12.50
N VAL A 26 5.01 12.51 -11.95
CA VAL A 26 3.98 12.75 -10.93
C VAL A 26 4.30 12.03 -9.64
N GLU A 27 3.95 12.63 -8.51
CA GLU A 27 4.19 12.07 -7.20
C GLU A 27 3.09 12.56 -6.27
N VAL A 28 2.37 11.61 -5.68
CA VAL A 28 1.33 11.86 -4.68
C VAL A 28 1.76 11.20 -3.38
N ASN A 29 1.92 12.00 -2.32
CA ASN A 29 2.32 11.51 -1.00
C ASN A 29 1.26 11.79 0.06
N GLY A 30 1.29 11.01 1.13
CA GLY A 30 0.35 11.13 2.26
C GLY A 30 -0.86 10.20 2.15
N ILE A 31 -0.88 9.29 1.17
CA ILE A 31 -1.98 8.32 1.03
C ILE A 31 -1.83 7.29 2.15
N LEU A 32 -2.86 7.09 2.95
CA LEU A 32 -2.83 6.03 3.97
C LEU A 32 -3.11 4.68 3.28
N PRO A 33 -2.34 3.63 3.58
CA PRO A 33 -2.60 2.30 3.02
C PRO A 33 -3.98 1.80 3.46
N PRO A 34 -4.63 0.92 2.67
CA PRO A 34 -5.89 0.34 3.06
C PRO A 34 -5.69 -0.49 4.31
N GLU A 35 -6.61 -0.34 5.25
CA GLU A 35 -6.52 -0.97 6.55
C GLU A 35 -7.77 -1.80 6.81
N LEU A 36 -7.59 -3.08 7.10
CA LEU A 36 -8.68 -4.05 7.26
C LEU A 36 -9.72 -3.60 8.31
N GLY A 37 -10.98 -3.44 7.90
CA GLY A 37 -12.06 -2.96 8.77
C GLY A 37 -12.07 -1.44 9.01
N GLN A 38 -11.15 -0.68 8.42
CA GLN A 38 -11.21 0.78 8.36
C GLN A 38 -11.98 1.22 7.13
N GLN A 39 -12.58 2.41 7.21
CA GLN A 39 -13.26 3.03 6.07
C GLN A 39 -12.26 3.48 5.01
N ALA A 40 -12.63 3.32 3.74
CA ALA A 40 -11.89 3.89 2.63
C ALA A 40 -11.87 5.42 2.72
N ILE A 41 -10.67 6.00 2.89
CA ILE A 41 -10.50 7.46 2.92
C ILE A 41 -10.46 7.96 1.47
N VAL A 42 -11.50 8.69 1.08
CA VAL A 42 -11.66 9.30 -0.26
C VAL A 42 -11.37 10.82 -0.27
N SER A 43 -10.64 11.30 0.73
CA SER A 43 -10.28 12.72 0.89
C SER A 43 -8.89 13.02 0.34
N THR A 44 -8.71 14.22 -0.23
CA THR A 44 -7.41 14.75 -0.66
C THR A 44 -6.73 15.60 0.42
N THR A 45 -7.37 15.76 1.59
CA THR A 45 -6.82 16.57 2.69
C THR A 45 -5.54 15.94 3.23
N GLY A 46 -4.47 16.73 3.32
CA GLY A 46 -3.17 16.26 3.81
C GLY A 46 -2.28 15.61 2.75
N LEU A 47 -2.78 15.44 1.51
CA LEU A 47 -1.95 14.96 0.41
C LEU A 47 -1.05 16.07 -0.13
N THR A 48 0.15 15.70 -0.56
CA THR A 48 1.09 16.61 -1.22
C THR A 48 1.36 16.15 -2.64
N VAL A 49 1.36 17.10 -3.58
CA VAL A 49 1.63 16.89 -5.01
C VAL A 49 2.59 17.94 -5.56
N GLY A 50 3.10 17.72 -6.76
CA GLY A 50 3.90 18.71 -7.48
C GLY A 50 3.13 20.01 -7.76
N SER A 51 3.85 21.12 -7.96
CA SER A 51 3.23 22.43 -8.21
C SER A 51 2.47 22.54 -9.53
N GLU A 52 2.62 21.56 -10.41
CA GLU A 52 2.27 21.58 -11.84
C GLU A 52 0.87 21.03 -12.14
N TYR A 53 0.27 20.33 -11.17
CA TYR A 53 -1.03 19.66 -11.30
C TYR A 53 -1.80 19.68 -9.97
N ASP A 54 -3.10 19.42 -10.05
CA ASP A 54 -4.01 19.28 -8.92
C ASP A 54 -4.63 17.88 -8.90
N ILE A 55 -5.00 17.38 -7.72
CA ILE A 55 -5.82 16.18 -7.59
C ILE A 55 -7.29 16.57 -7.80
N LYS A 56 -7.97 15.88 -8.72
CA LYS A 56 -9.41 16.07 -9.01
C LYS A 56 -10.28 14.99 -8.40
N LYS A 57 -9.78 13.76 -8.35
CA LYS A 57 -10.49 12.62 -7.76
C LYS A 57 -9.50 11.72 -7.04
N LEU A 58 -9.97 11.09 -5.98
CA LEU A 58 -9.31 9.98 -5.31
C LEU A 58 -10.38 8.92 -5.04
N ALA A 59 -10.13 7.70 -5.49
CA ALA A 59 -11.06 6.59 -5.38
C ALA A 59 -10.32 5.30 -5.05
N TRP A 60 -10.94 4.47 -4.22
CA TRP A 60 -10.47 3.11 -3.96
C TRP A 60 -11.25 2.14 -4.83
N VAL A 61 -10.57 1.15 -5.39
CA VAL A 61 -11.16 0.12 -6.22
C VAL A 61 -10.77 -1.24 -5.65
N ASP A 62 -11.75 -2.14 -5.53
CA ASP A 62 -11.54 -3.50 -5.04
C ASP A 62 -10.90 -4.40 -6.12
N ALA A 63 -10.56 -5.64 -5.74
CA ALA A 63 -9.94 -6.60 -6.66
C ALA A 63 -10.79 -6.97 -7.89
N ASN A 64 -12.09 -6.64 -7.89
CA ASN A 64 -13.01 -6.90 -9.00
C ASN A 64 -13.21 -5.66 -9.90
N GLY A 65 -12.56 -4.54 -9.58
CA GLY A 65 -12.75 -3.29 -10.30
C GLY A 65 -13.92 -2.44 -9.80
N LYS A 66 -14.55 -2.78 -8.67
CA LYS A 66 -15.63 -1.98 -8.08
C LYS A 66 -15.02 -0.81 -7.28
N GLU A 67 -15.43 0.41 -7.61
CA GLU A 67 -15.12 1.59 -6.79
C GLU A 67 -15.85 1.50 -5.43
N LEU A 68 -15.12 1.74 -4.34
CA LEU A 68 -15.66 1.75 -2.99
C LEU A 68 -16.39 3.07 -2.73
N GLU A 69 -17.57 2.97 -2.12
CA GLU A 69 -18.32 4.15 -1.68
C GLU A 69 -17.76 4.71 -0.36
N ALA A 70 -18.02 6.00 -0.11
CA ALA A 70 -17.59 6.65 1.13
C ALA A 70 -18.15 5.92 2.36
N GLY A 71 -17.27 5.43 3.22
CA GLY A 71 -17.64 4.67 4.42
C GLY A 71 -17.68 3.15 4.25
N GLU A 72 -17.51 2.61 3.03
CA GLU A 72 -17.25 1.17 2.86
C GLU A 72 -15.92 0.79 3.53
N LEU A 73 -15.92 -0.38 4.17
CA LEU A 73 -14.77 -0.90 4.89
C LEU A 73 -13.88 -1.74 3.98
N PHE A 74 -12.56 -1.63 4.14
CA PHE A 74 -11.65 -2.59 3.52
C PHE A 74 -11.87 -3.99 4.11
N GLN A 75 -11.96 -4.98 3.24
CA GLN A 75 -12.25 -6.37 3.53
C GLN A 75 -10.98 -7.22 3.49
N GLU A 76 -11.05 -8.38 4.15
CA GLU A 76 -9.94 -9.33 4.19
C GLU A 76 -9.70 -9.99 2.85
N ASN A 77 -8.49 -10.55 2.68
CA ASN A 77 -8.14 -11.39 1.54
C ASN A 77 -8.32 -10.69 0.17
N GLN A 78 -8.30 -9.35 0.15
CA GLN A 78 -8.53 -8.54 -1.03
C GLN A 78 -7.38 -7.54 -1.25
N THR A 79 -7.05 -7.24 -2.50
CA THR A 79 -6.22 -6.11 -2.87
C THR A 79 -7.10 -4.89 -3.11
N TYR A 80 -6.56 -3.71 -2.86
CA TYR A 80 -7.21 -2.46 -3.20
C TYR A 80 -6.27 -1.59 -4.02
N THR A 81 -6.81 -1.03 -5.09
CA THR A 81 -6.11 -0.10 -5.98
C THR A 81 -6.60 1.30 -5.67
N ILE A 82 -5.68 2.23 -5.41
CA ILE A 82 -6.02 3.64 -5.39
C ILE A 82 -5.97 4.18 -6.82
N ILE A 83 -7.00 4.89 -7.25
CA ILE A 83 -7.07 5.65 -8.50
C ILE A 83 -7.11 7.13 -8.15
N ILE A 84 -6.22 7.90 -8.79
CA ILE A 84 -6.08 9.33 -8.56
C ILE A 84 -6.15 10.04 -9.91
N ASP A 85 -7.13 10.91 -10.06
CA ASP A 85 -7.27 11.73 -11.26
C ASP A 85 -6.54 13.03 -11.03
N LEU A 86 -5.57 13.30 -11.89
CA LEU A 86 -4.75 14.50 -11.85
C LEU A 86 -5.17 15.42 -12.98
N ALA A 87 -5.13 16.73 -12.76
CA ALA A 87 -5.27 17.74 -13.80
C ALA A 87 -4.09 18.71 -13.79
N ALA A 88 -3.44 18.88 -14.93
CA ALA A 88 -2.39 19.85 -15.15
C ALA A 88 -2.93 21.27 -15.02
N LYS A 89 -2.16 22.13 -14.34
CA LYS A 89 -2.47 23.55 -14.20
C LYS A 89 -2.25 24.31 -15.50
N ASP A 90 -2.66 25.57 -15.52
CA ASP A 90 -2.41 26.47 -16.64
C ASP A 90 -0.90 26.57 -16.93
N GLY A 91 -0.55 26.51 -18.22
CA GLY A 91 0.84 26.46 -18.68
C GLY A 91 1.51 25.09 -18.62
N TYR A 92 0.85 24.06 -18.08
CA TYR A 92 1.36 22.68 -18.00
C TYR A 92 0.50 21.68 -18.78
N GLN A 93 1.12 20.62 -19.29
CA GLN A 93 0.46 19.44 -19.86
C GLN A 93 1.25 18.17 -19.52
N PHE A 94 0.56 17.05 -19.40
CA PHE A 94 1.21 15.74 -19.19
C PHE A 94 1.89 15.27 -20.47
N GLU A 95 3.02 14.58 -20.32
CA GLU A 95 3.67 13.89 -21.43
C GLU A 95 2.90 12.65 -21.88
N GLU A 96 3.31 12.07 -23.01
CA GLU A 96 2.84 10.75 -23.44
C GLU A 96 3.20 9.70 -22.38
N SER A 97 2.29 8.75 -22.14
CA SER A 97 2.41 7.75 -21.05
C SER A 97 3.75 7.01 -21.03
N ALA A 98 4.30 6.70 -22.20
CA ALA A 98 5.59 6.00 -22.35
C ALA A 98 6.78 6.75 -21.73
N ASN A 99 6.66 8.07 -21.57
CA ASN A 99 7.71 8.95 -21.03
C ASN A 99 7.38 9.46 -19.63
N MET A 100 6.30 8.98 -19.02
CA MET A 100 5.88 9.41 -17.69
C MET A 100 6.32 8.44 -16.60
N TYR A 101 6.60 8.99 -15.42
CA TYR A 101 6.92 8.23 -14.23
C TYR A 101 6.11 8.70 -13.02
N GLY A 102 5.45 7.77 -12.34
CA GLY A 102 4.50 8.04 -11.26
C GLY A 102 4.92 7.40 -9.95
N LYS A 103 4.66 8.07 -8.83
CA LYS A 103 4.85 7.52 -7.49
C LYS A 103 3.64 7.77 -6.59
N VAL A 104 3.28 6.77 -5.80
CA VAL A 104 2.36 6.85 -4.66
C VAL A 104 3.14 6.49 -3.41
N ASN A 105 3.25 7.42 -2.45
CA ASN A 105 4.08 7.26 -1.24
C ASN A 105 5.49 6.71 -1.54
N HIS A 106 6.17 7.31 -2.51
CA HIS A 106 7.48 6.90 -3.03
C HIS A 106 7.55 5.52 -3.70
N LYS A 107 6.48 4.72 -3.71
CA LYS A 107 6.39 3.47 -4.47
C LYS A 107 6.05 3.77 -5.93
N PRO A 108 6.71 3.11 -6.91
CA PRO A 108 6.34 3.26 -8.31
C PRO A 108 4.86 2.93 -8.53
N ALA A 109 4.16 3.82 -9.23
CA ALA A 109 2.79 3.57 -9.65
C ALA A 109 2.75 2.52 -10.78
N GLU A 110 1.63 1.80 -10.87
CA GLU A 110 1.45 0.71 -11.83
C GLU A 110 1.02 1.23 -13.21
N SER A 111 0.23 2.30 -13.23
CA SER A 111 -0.20 2.94 -14.46
C SER A 111 -0.27 4.46 -14.35
N LEU A 112 -0.03 5.08 -15.51
CA LEU A 112 -0.20 6.48 -15.82
C LEU A 112 -0.91 6.55 -17.16
N THR A 113 -2.23 6.68 -17.12
CA THR A 113 -3.05 6.67 -18.34
C THR A 113 -3.55 8.10 -18.61
N PRO A 114 -3.05 8.77 -19.67
CA PRO A 114 -3.53 10.08 -20.08
C PRO A 114 -5.03 10.05 -20.38
N LEU A 115 -5.74 11.04 -19.88
CA LEU A 115 -7.19 11.17 -20.02
C LEU A 115 -7.55 12.02 -21.24
N HIS A 116 -7.29 11.51 -22.45
CA HIS A 116 -7.69 12.07 -23.76
C HIS A 116 -7.36 13.56 -24.10
N ASP A 117 -6.84 14.38 -23.18
CA ASP A 117 -6.80 15.85 -23.30
C ASP A 117 -5.42 16.49 -23.04
N ASN A 118 -4.37 15.67 -22.78
CA ASN A 118 -3.03 16.08 -22.31
C ASN A 118 -3.03 16.98 -21.05
N LYS A 119 -4.20 17.17 -20.44
CA LYS A 119 -4.46 18.01 -19.27
C LYS A 119 -4.86 17.17 -18.07
N SER A 120 -5.17 15.91 -18.27
CA SER A 120 -5.67 15.00 -17.25
C SER A 120 -4.91 13.68 -17.32
N ASN A 121 -4.71 13.03 -16.17
CA ASN A 121 -4.04 11.73 -16.09
C ASN A 121 -4.60 10.88 -14.95
N HIS A 122 -4.70 9.58 -15.18
CA HIS A 122 -5.01 8.58 -14.16
C HIS A 122 -3.73 7.95 -13.61
N LEU A 123 -3.47 8.19 -12.33
CA LEU A 123 -2.42 7.51 -11.58
C LEU A 123 -3.05 6.36 -10.77
N SER A 124 -2.53 5.15 -10.91
CA SER A 124 -2.99 4.01 -10.10
C SER A 124 -1.86 3.29 -9.37
N TYR A 125 -2.18 2.78 -8.17
CA TYR A 125 -1.28 1.95 -7.38
C TYR A 125 -2.06 0.90 -6.60
N THR A 126 -1.72 -0.37 -6.76
CA THR A 126 -2.32 -1.48 -6.01
C THR A 126 -1.51 -1.78 -4.76
N PHE A 127 -2.18 -1.71 -3.61
CA PHE A 127 -1.56 -2.05 -2.34
C PHE A 127 -1.46 -3.57 -2.18
N PRO A 128 -0.49 -4.05 -1.37
CA PRO A 128 -0.41 -5.47 -1.02
C PRO A 128 -1.74 -6.00 -0.51
N LYS A 129 -2.01 -7.26 -0.84
CA LYS A 129 -3.22 -7.96 -0.43
C LYS A 129 -3.38 -7.92 1.08
N LEU A 130 -4.55 -7.50 1.55
CA LEU A 130 -4.87 -7.54 2.98
C LEU A 130 -4.98 -8.99 3.45
N GLY A 131 -4.43 -9.25 4.64
CA GLY A 131 -4.54 -10.55 5.29
C GLY A 131 -5.96 -10.86 5.77
N ASN A 132 -6.14 -12.03 6.37
CA ASN A 132 -7.39 -12.42 7.01
C ASN A 132 -7.52 -11.81 8.40
N LEU A 133 -8.75 -11.50 8.81
CA LEU A 133 -9.04 -11.33 10.21
C LEU A 133 -9.01 -12.71 10.88
N THR A 134 -8.04 -12.92 11.76
CA THR A 134 -8.14 -14.01 12.71
C THR A 134 -9.26 -13.66 13.69
N PRO A 135 -10.21 -14.56 13.99
CA PRO A 135 -11.19 -14.30 15.04
C PRO A 135 -10.49 -13.85 16.33
N PRO A 136 -11.02 -12.84 17.04
CA PRO A 136 -10.62 -12.50 18.40
C PRO A 136 -10.21 -13.73 19.20
N ALA A 137 -8.94 -13.82 19.59
CA ALA A 137 -8.50 -14.88 20.48
C ALA A 137 -8.83 -14.45 21.93
N ASP A 138 -9.55 -15.30 22.64
CA ASP A 138 -9.75 -15.16 24.08
C ASP A 138 -8.48 -15.61 24.80
N PHE A 139 -7.56 -14.67 25.00
CA PHE A 139 -6.40 -14.90 25.85
C PHE A 139 -6.81 -14.91 27.32
N LEU A 140 -6.25 -15.84 28.09
CA LEU A 140 -6.59 -16.01 29.52
C LEU A 140 -6.18 -14.80 30.37
N ASP A 141 -5.23 -14.00 29.89
CA ASP A 141 -4.66 -12.82 30.53
C ASP A 141 -5.12 -11.49 29.91
N VAL A 142 -6.16 -11.51 29.07
CA VAL A 142 -6.72 -10.31 28.44
C VAL A 142 -8.23 -10.29 28.59
N LYS A 143 -8.74 -9.44 29.47
CA LYS A 143 -10.18 -9.29 29.77
C LYS A 143 -10.77 -8.13 28.99
N ALA A 144 -12.04 -8.22 28.62
CA ALA A 144 -12.76 -7.14 27.92
C ALA A 144 -12.74 -5.78 28.66
N SER A 145 -12.57 -5.81 29.98
CA SER A 145 -12.45 -4.61 30.83
C SER A 145 -11.05 -3.99 30.84
N ASP A 146 -10.03 -4.68 30.32
CA ASP A 146 -8.66 -4.19 30.34
C ASP A 146 -8.48 -3.07 29.31
N TRP A 147 -7.76 -2.02 29.69
CA TRP A 147 -7.56 -0.85 28.84
C TRP A 147 -6.86 -1.17 27.50
N PHE A 148 -6.02 -2.22 27.48
CA PHE A 148 -5.32 -2.69 26.29
C PHE A 148 -6.14 -3.66 25.44
N TYR A 149 -7.27 -4.16 25.93
CA TYR A 149 -8.12 -5.13 25.23
C TYR A 149 -8.40 -4.76 23.77
N PRO A 150 -8.88 -3.53 23.43
CA PRO A 150 -9.14 -3.18 22.02
C PRO A 150 -7.88 -3.23 21.15
N ASN A 151 -6.72 -2.87 21.70
CA ASN A 151 -5.45 -2.92 20.98
C ASN A 151 -4.98 -4.35 20.75
N VAL A 152 -5.14 -5.22 21.74
CA VAL A 152 -4.84 -6.66 21.61
C VAL A 152 -5.71 -7.28 20.53
N GLN A 153 -7.01 -7.03 20.58
CA GLN A 153 -7.94 -7.53 19.56
C GLN A 153 -7.56 -7.05 18.16
N TYR A 154 -7.19 -5.77 18.03
CA TYR A 154 -6.75 -5.19 16.77
C TYR A 154 -5.50 -5.87 16.18
N VAL A 155 -4.44 -6.02 16.97
CA VAL A 155 -3.18 -6.61 16.46
C VAL A 155 -3.30 -8.11 16.21
N VAL A 156 -4.15 -8.80 16.97
CA VAL A 156 -4.38 -10.25 16.84
C VAL A 156 -5.26 -10.55 15.66
N SER A 157 -6.34 -9.79 15.49
CA SER A 157 -7.23 -10.00 14.36
C SER A 157 -6.48 -9.76 13.06
N ARG A 158 -5.56 -8.80 12.99
CA ARG A 158 -4.74 -8.53 11.80
C ARG A 158 -3.52 -9.45 11.64
N GLY A 159 -3.35 -10.43 12.53
CA GLY A 159 -2.21 -11.35 12.49
C GLY A 159 -0.85 -10.67 12.76
N ILE A 160 -0.84 -9.41 13.22
CA ILE A 160 0.37 -8.66 13.57
C ILE A 160 1.03 -9.31 14.80
N MET A 161 0.23 -9.73 15.78
CA MET A 161 0.67 -10.51 16.95
C MET A 161 -0.18 -11.76 17.13
N ASN A 162 0.39 -12.84 17.67
CA ASN A 162 -0.32 -14.13 17.84
C ASN A 162 -0.40 -14.59 19.32
N GLY A 163 0.09 -13.77 20.25
CA GLY A 163 0.35 -14.17 21.64
C GLY A 163 1.65 -14.96 21.82
N VAL A 164 1.90 -15.39 23.05
CA VAL A 164 3.16 -16.06 23.47
C VAL A 164 3.00 -17.57 23.68
N GLY A 165 1.84 -18.13 23.30
CA GLY A 165 1.48 -19.55 23.49
C GLY A 165 0.62 -19.78 24.74
N ASN A 166 0.13 -21.01 24.91
CA ASN A 166 -0.74 -21.42 26.04
C ASN A 166 -1.97 -20.51 26.24
N ASN A 167 -2.53 -19.96 25.17
CA ASN A 167 -3.61 -18.96 25.20
C ASN A 167 -3.28 -17.71 26.03
N MET A 168 -2.02 -17.30 26.05
CA MET A 168 -1.55 -16.08 26.72
C MET A 168 -1.09 -15.05 25.69
N PHE A 169 -1.38 -13.77 25.95
CA PHE A 169 -0.87 -12.64 25.17
C PHE A 169 0.38 -12.01 25.81
N ASP A 170 0.47 -12.06 27.13
CA ASP A 170 1.48 -11.41 27.99
C ASP A 170 1.55 -9.88 27.82
N PRO A 171 0.44 -9.14 28.07
CA PRO A 171 0.36 -7.70 27.84
C PRO A 171 1.29 -6.87 28.76
N ASN A 172 1.72 -7.43 29.89
CA ASN A 172 2.64 -6.79 30.84
C ASN A 172 4.07 -7.34 30.72
N GLY A 173 4.31 -8.24 29.78
CA GLY A 173 5.60 -8.85 29.51
C GLY A 173 6.60 -7.88 28.90
N LYS A 174 7.87 -8.32 28.86
CA LYS A 174 8.91 -7.57 28.16
C LYS A 174 8.87 -7.91 26.68
N MET A 175 8.68 -6.89 25.85
CA MET A 175 8.79 -7.03 24.40
C MET A 175 10.25 -7.22 23.98
N THR A 176 10.52 -8.22 23.13
CA THR A 176 11.86 -8.49 22.61
C THR A 176 12.09 -7.80 21.25
N ARG A 177 13.35 -7.57 20.88
CA ARG A 177 13.71 -7.05 19.53
C ARG A 177 13.16 -7.94 18.41
N ALA A 178 13.19 -9.26 18.61
CA ALA A 178 12.63 -10.22 17.66
C ALA A 178 11.12 -10.00 17.47
N MET A 179 10.36 -9.76 18.54
CA MET A 179 8.92 -9.47 18.45
C MET A 179 8.64 -8.19 17.65
N ILE A 180 9.41 -7.13 17.89
CA ILE A 180 9.29 -5.86 17.16
C ILE A 180 9.52 -6.08 15.66
N VAL A 181 10.63 -6.75 15.32
CA VAL A 181 10.98 -7.04 13.93
C VAL A 181 9.91 -7.89 13.25
N THR A 182 9.37 -8.91 13.95
CA THR A 182 8.28 -9.74 13.42
C THR A 182 6.99 -8.96 13.20
N MET A 183 6.64 -8.01 14.05
CA MET A 183 5.48 -7.15 13.82
C MET A 183 5.65 -6.28 12.58
N VAL A 184 6.80 -5.61 12.44
CA VAL A 184 7.07 -4.74 11.29
C VAL A 184 7.05 -5.56 9.99
N TYR A 185 7.65 -6.76 10.01
CA TYR A 185 7.59 -7.70 8.89
C TYR A 185 6.16 -8.07 8.49
N ARG A 186 5.29 -8.37 9.48
CA ARG A 186 3.89 -8.70 9.23
C ARG A 186 3.09 -7.51 8.71
N ILE A 187 3.39 -6.30 9.20
CA ILE A 187 2.79 -5.05 8.71
C ILE A 187 3.19 -4.79 7.24
N ASP A 188 4.41 -5.13 6.81
CA ASP A 188 4.84 -5.05 5.40
C ASP A 188 4.29 -6.19 4.53
N GLY A 189 3.34 -6.99 5.04
CA GLY A 189 2.65 -8.04 4.30
C GLY A 189 3.31 -9.41 4.35
N ALA A 190 4.25 -9.64 5.29
CA ALA A 190 4.91 -10.93 5.50
C ALA A 190 5.44 -11.58 4.21
N LEU A 191 6.05 -10.77 3.35
CA LEU A 191 6.54 -11.19 2.04
C LEU A 191 7.58 -12.30 2.16
N SER A 192 7.55 -13.26 1.24
CA SER A 192 8.53 -14.34 1.19
C SER A 192 9.95 -13.76 1.04
N VAL A 193 10.84 -14.16 1.94
CA VAL A 193 12.26 -13.82 1.87
C VAL A 193 13.03 -14.93 1.16
N SER A 194 13.86 -14.56 0.19
CA SER A 194 14.72 -15.49 -0.52
C SER A 194 16.20 -15.27 -0.19
N GLY A 195 16.97 -16.34 -0.04
CA GLY A 195 18.41 -16.29 0.17
C GLY A 195 18.84 -16.56 1.62
N SER A 196 20.08 -17.04 1.76
CA SER A 196 20.74 -17.21 3.06
C SER A 196 21.56 -15.95 3.35
N GLN A 197 21.43 -15.43 4.58
CA GLN A 197 22.29 -14.37 5.11
C GLN A 197 23.08 -14.98 6.26
N ASP A 198 24.39 -14.71 6.30
CA ASP A 198 25.26 -15.21 7.36
C ASP A 198 25.10 -14.34 8.61
N PHE A 199 24.21 -14.77 9.50
CA PHE A 199 24.08 -14.18 10.83
C PHE A 199 25.07 -14.80 11.80
N LYS A 200 25.66 -13.97 12.67
CA LYS A 200 26.54 -14.43 13.76
C LYS A 200 25.79 -15.31 14.76
N ASP A 201 24.52 -14.97 15.00
CA ASP A 201 23.63 -15.74 15.86
C ASP A 201 22.87 -16.78 15.03
N ASN A 202 22.70 -17.99 15.58
CA ASN A 202 21.91 -19.01 14.91
C ASN A 202 20.42 -18.66 14.98
N ILE A 203 19.94 -17.97 13.96
CA ILE A 203 18.52 -17.60 13.83
C ILE A 203 17.72 -18.64 13.06
N GLU A 204 18.31 -19.74 12.62
CA GLU A 204 17.65 -20.70 11.72
C GLU A 204 16.51 -21.46 12.41
N GLY A 205 15.40 -21.63 11.67
CA GLY A 205 14.22 -22.37 12.13
C GLY A 205 13.46 -21.73 13.30
N GLN A 206 13.76 -20.47 13.64
CA GLN A 206 13.07 -19.71 14.67
C GLN A 206 11.81 -19.04 14.10
N TRP A 207 10.83 -18.77 14.96
CA TRP A 207 9.58 -18.10 14.55
C TRP A 207 9.81 -16.68 13.99
N PHE A 208 10.98 -16.08 14.23
CA PHE A 208 11.36 -14.75 13.75
C PHE A 208 12.36 -14.77 12.58
N THR A 209 12.81 -15.95 12.10
CA THR A 209 13.89 -16.06 11.10
C THR A 209 13.61 -15.20 9.86
N ASP A 210 12.41 -15.34 9.29
CA ASP A 210 12.05 -14.64 8.05
C ASP A 210 11.95 -13.14 8.25
N ALA A 211 11.43 -12.70 9.40
CA ALA A 211 11.35 -11.29 9.74
C ALA A 211 12.74 -10.63 9.87
N VAL A 212 13.70 -11.34 10.49
CA VAL A 212 15.08 -10.86 10.58
C VAL A 212 15.70 -10.77 9.18
N ARG A 213 15.60 -11.82 8.36
CA ARG A 213 16.10 -11.80 6.97
C ARG A 213 15.50 -10.67 6.14
N TRP A 214 14.19 -10.45 6.25
CA TRP A 214 13.48 -9.36 5.57
C TRP A 214 14.03 -7.99 5.97
N THR A 215 14.27 -7.78 7.27
CA THR A 215 14.79 -6.51 7.80
C THR A 215 16.18 -6.19 7.23
N TYR A 216 17.04 -7.20 7.08
CA TYR A 216 18.35 -7.04 6.44
C TYR A 216 18.24 -6.71 4.95
N GLN A 217 17.35 -7.37 4.22
CA GLN A 217 17.14 -7.09 2.78
C GLN A 217 16.62 -5.68 2.51
N LYS A 218 15.84 -5.13 3.43
CA LYS A 218 15.31 -3.76 3.35
C LYS A 218 16.29 -2.70 3.85
N GLU A 219 17.50 -3.08 4.26
CA GLU A 219 18.50 -2.21 4.89
C GLU A 219 18.02 -1.53 6.20
N LEU A 220 16.96 -2.08 6.84
CA LEU A 220 16.40 -1.56 8.09
C LEU A 220 17.18 -2.04 9.33
N ALA A 221 18.11 -2.97 9.16
CA ALA A 221 18.81 -3.66 10.24
C ALA A 221 19.86 -2.81 10.96
N ALA A 222 20.44 -1.80 10.31
CA ALA A 222 21.53 -1.00 10.88
C ALA A 222 21.09 -0.25 12.16
N ASP A 223 19.84 0.21 12.21
CA ASP A 223 19.32 1.00 13.33
C ASP A 223 18.60 0.14 14.39
N PHE A 224 18.09 -1.04 14.02
CA PHE A 224 17.26 -1.88 14.90
C PHE A 224 17.99 -3.04 15.57
N LEU A 225 19.17 -3.44 15.08
CA LEU A 225 19.92 -4.62 15.55
C LEU A 225 21.33 -4.32 16.10
N GLY A 226 21.80 -3.07 15.99
CA GLY A 226 23.01 -2.58 16.68
C GLY A 226 22.86 -2.47 18.19
#